data_AF-A0A380TKB8-F1
#
_entry.id   AF-A0A380TKB8-F1
#
_cell.length_a   1.000
_cell.length_b   1.000
_cell.length_c   1.000
_cell.angle_alpha   90.00
_cell.angle_beta   90.00
_cell.angle_gamma   90.00
#
_symmetry.space_group_name_H-M   'P 1'
#
loop_
_entity.id
_entity.type
_entity.pdbx_description
1 polymer ?
#
loop_
_entity_poly.entity_id
_entity_poly.type
_entity_poly.pdbx_seq_one_letter_code
_entity_poly.pdbx_strand_id
1 'polypeptide(L)'
;MIYWEVMQRFTTMAPIGELLKEKNIILKGADVLSARGFTQVPNHVLKSDQLSPGAKLAYAMLLSYAWQNDYCFPGQERLAKDMGSGLRSVVRFIHELEENHFVVIKRRGQGRPNLYELNLKVTAKKHRGQS
;
A
#
# COMPACT_ATOMS: atom_id res chain seq x y z
N MET A 1 -5.52 18.22 -21.59
CA MET A 1 -4.69 19.31 -21.04
C MET A 1 -4.49 19.20 -19.52
N ILE A 2 -5.53 18.83 -18.74
CA ILE A 2 -5.45 18.75 -17.26
C ILE A 2 -4.66 17.52 -16.75
N TYR A 3 -4.59 16.44 -17.54
CA TYR A 3 -3.89 15.20 -17.14
C TYR A 3 -2.37 15.34 -17.03
N TRP A 4 -1.74 16.24 -17.80
CA TRP A 4 -0.28 16.41 -17.79
C TRP A 4 0.22 17.27 -16.62
N GLU A 5 -0.54 18.27 -16.17
CA GLU A 5 -0.18 19.10 -15.01
C GLU A 5 -0.28 18.34 -13.68
N VAL A 6 -1.24 17.40 -13.56
CA VAL A 6 -1.36 16.55 -12.37
C VAL A 6 -0.17 15.57 -12.28
N MET A 7 0.35 15.12 -13.42
CA MET A 7 1.53 14.24 -13.51
C MET A 7 2.86 14.95 -13.21
N GLN A 8 2.92 16.29 -13.20
CA GLN A 8 4.14 17.03 -12.84
C GLN A 8 4.21 17.42 -11.37
N ARG A 9 3.16 17.13 -10.58
CA ARG A 9 3.10 17.38 -9.13
C ARG A 9 3.54 16.18 -8.27
N PHE A 10 4.16 15.17 -8.87
CA PHE A 10 4.89 14.17 -8.11
C PHE A 10 6.20 14.80 -7.64
N THR A 11 6.18 15.37 -6.44
CA THR A 11 7.38 15.68 -5.66
C THR A 11 8.31 14.48 -5.76
N THR A 12 9.47 14.68 -6.36
CA THR A 12 10.55 13.70 -6.47
C THR A 12 10.85 13.16 -5.07
N MET A 13 10.36 11.96 -4.76
CA MET A 13 10.81 11.24 -3.57
C MET A 13 12.28 10.90 -3.82
N ALA A 14 13.17 11.50 -3.02
CA ALA A 14 14.57 11.14 -3.04
C ALA A 14 14.70 9.62 -2.87
N PRO A 15 15.56 8.93 -3.66
CA PRO A 15 15.79 7.51 -3.48
C PRO A 15 16.09 7.18 -2.01
N ILE A 16 15.58 6.07 -1.50
CA ILE A 16 15.77 5.72 -0.08
C ILE A 16 17.25 5.66 0.30
N GLY A 17 18.13 5.33 -0.65
CA GLY A 17 19.58 5.35 -0.47
C GLY A 17 20.14 6.74 -0.14
N GLU A 18 19.54 7.82 -0.63
CA GLU A 18 19.93 9.19 -0.25
C GLU A 18 19.44 9.55 1.15
N LEU A 19 18.22 9.15 1.50
CA LEU A 19 17.60 9.40 2.81
C LEU A 19 18.25 8.63 3.97
N LEU A 20 19.01 7.57 3.66
CA LEU A 20 19.71 6.74 4.65
C LEU A 20 21.13 7.23 4.96
N LYS A 21 21.74 8.06 4.10
CA LYS A 21 23.11 8.57 4.31
C LYS A 21 23.27 9.38 5.60
N GLU A 22 22.19 10.00 6.08
CA GLU A 22 22.17 10.84 7.28
C GLU A 22 21.64 10.13 8.54
N LYS A 23 21.37 8.81 8.48
CA LYS A 23 20.79 8.05 9.61
C LYS A 23 21.76 6.99 10.12
N ASN A 24 21.67 6.67 11.41
CA ASN A 24 22.44 5.60 12.08
C ASN A 24 21.96 4.18 11.68
N ILE A 25 21.56 3.97 10.43
CA ILE A 25 21.05 2.70 9.92
C ILE A 25 22.03 2.20 8.85
N ILE A 26 22.73 1.12 9.15
CA ILE A 26 23.62 0.44 8.21
C ILE A 26 22.83 -0.69 7.53
N LEU A 27 22.61 -0.57 6.22
CA LEU A 27 22.11 -1.68 5.41
C LEU A 27 23.29 -2.52 4.93
N LYS A 28 23.44 -3.74 5.46
CA LYS A 28 24.46 -4.71 5.01
C LYS A 28 23.89 -5.60 3.89
N GLY A 29 24.62 -5.79 2.79
CA GLY A 29 24.24 -6.69 1.69
C GLY A 29 23.07 -6.21 0.81
N ALA A 30 22.88 -4.90 0.73
CA ALA A 30 21.78 -4.31 -0.02
C ALA A 30 21.86 -4.62 -1.52
N ASP A 31 23.06 -4.76 -2.09
CA ASP A 31 23.31 -4.99 -3.52
C ASP A 31 22.56 -6.20 -4.12
N VAL A 32 22.61 -7.38 -3.49
CA VAL A 32 21.93 -8.58 -4.01
C VAL A 32 20.44 -8.60 -3.62
N LEU A 33 20.10 -8.15 -2.41
CA LEU A 33 18.72 -8.19 -1.89
C LEU A 33 17.84 -7.05 -2.44
N SER A 34 18.43 -5.91 -2.81
CA SER A 34 17.74 -4.76 -3.41
C SER A 34 17.47 -4.92 -4.90
N ALA A 35 18.05 -5.92 -5.56
CA ALA A 35 17.93 -6.11 -7.01
C ALA A 35 16.46 -6.27 -7.48
N ARG A 36 15.57 -6.68 -6.58
CA ARG A 36 14.12 -6.80 -6.85
C ARG A 36 13.29 -5.58 -6.41
N GLY A 37 13.96 -4.49 -6.03
CA GLY A 37 13.35 -3.25 -5.57
C GLY A 37 12.85 -3.31 -4.12
N PHE A 38 12.29 -2.19 -3.67
CA PHE A 38 11.70 -2.02 -2.34
C PHE A 38 10.30 -1.45 -2.45
N THR A 39 9.46 -1.78 -1.48
CA THR A 39 8.16 -1.13 -1.31
C THR A 39 8.24 -0.12 -0.18
N GLN A 40 7.96 1.14 -0.47
CA GLN A 40 7.89 2.19 0.53
C GLN A 40 6.48 2.25 1.12
N VAL A 41 6.36 2.03 2.43
CA VAL A 41 5.07 2.07 3.11
C VAL A 41 4.96 3.37 3.93
N PRO A 42 3.87 4.15 3.78
CA PRO A 42 3.69 5.36 4.58
C PRO A 42 3.65 5.06 6.09
N ASN A 43 4.36 5.87 6.88
CA ASN A 43 4.44 5.70 8.32
C ASN A 43 3.08 5.75 9.03
N HIS A 44 2.10 6.49 8.50
CA HIS A 44 0.76 6.53 9.07
C HIS A 44 0.06 5.16 9.02
N VAL A 45 0.40 4.31 8.05
CA VAL A 45 -0.07 2.91 7.97
C VAL A 45 0.71 2.05 8.96
N LEU A 46 2.05 2.11 8.89
CA LEU A 46 2.93 1.28 9.73
C LEU A 46 2.70 1.52 11.23
N LYS A 47 2.45 2.77 11.62
CA LYS A 47 2.27 3.20 13.01
C LYS A 47 0.80 3.28 13.43
N SER A 48 -0.15 2.95 12.56
CA SER A 48 -1.58 2.94 12.91
C SER A 48 -1.86 1.95 14.04
N ASP A 49 -2.60 2.37 15.06
CA ASP A 49 -3.17 1.53 16.11
C ASP A 49 -4.50 0.89 15.69
N GLN A 50 -5.14 1.42 14.65
CA GLN A 50 -6.36 0.88 14.04
C GLN A 50 -6.12 -0.35 13.16
N LEU A 51 -4.85 -0.67 12.86
CA LEU A 51 -4.49 -1.79 11.98
C LEU A 51 -3.69 -2.87 12.71
N SER A 52 -4.10 -4.11 12.51
CA SER A 52 -3.38 -5.31 12.85
C SER A 52 -2.06 -5.42 12.05
N PRO A 53 -1.05 -6.12 12.58
CA PRO A 53 0.18 -6.38 11.82
C PRO A 53 -0.07 -7.04 10.46
N GLY A 54 -1.06 -7.93 10.38
CA GLY A 54 -1.45 -8.59 9.14
C GLY A 54 -2.07 -7.64 8.11
N ALA A 55 -2.93 -6.72 8.55
CA ALA A 55 -3.48 -5.66 7.69
C ALA A 55 -2.39 -4.72 7.16
N LYS A 56 -1.42 -4.35 8.00
CA LYS A 56 -0.25 -3.55 7.57
C LYS A 56 0.56 -4.28 6.48
N LEU A 57 0.78 -5.58 6.64
CA LEU A 57 1.48 -6.39 5.64
C LEU A 57 0.66 -6.50 4.33
N ALA A 58 -0.65 -6.69 4.42
CA ALA A 58 -1.53 -6.72 3.26
C ALA A 58 -1.47 -5.38 2.48
N TYR A 59 -1.49 -4.25 3.18
CA TYR A 59 -1.33 -2.93 2.57
C TYR A 59 0.04 -2.77 1.88
N ALA A 60 1.11 -3.20 2.53
CA ALA A 60 2.45 -3.18 1.94
C ALA A 60 2.50 -4.04 0.66
N MET A 61 1.87 -5.21 0.64
CA MET A 61 1.84 -6.05 -0.56
C MET A 61 0.99 -5.44 -1.69
N LEU A 62 -0.16 -4.85 -1.36
CA LEU A 62 -0.97 -4.09 -2.31
C LEU A 62 -0.16 -2.97 -2.97
N LEU A 63 0.61 -2.23 -2.18
CA LEU A 63 1.53 -1.21 -2.67
C LEU A 63 2.61 -1.79 -3.59
N SER A 64 3.23 -2.91 -3.21
CA SER A 64 4.26 -3.59 -4.00
C SER A 64 3.73 -3.93 -5.40
N TYR A 65 2.52 -4.49 -5.50
CA TYR A 65 1.91 -4.79 -6.79
C TYR A 65 1.55 -3.54 -7.59
N ALA A 66 1.12 -2.46 -6.94
CA ALA A 66 0.82 -1.19 -7.61
C ALA A 66 2.08 -0.56 -8.26
N TRP A 67 3.26 -0.79 -7.69
CA TRP A 67 4.53 -0.31 -8.25
C TRP A 67 5.16 -1.22 -9.30
N GLN A 68 4.91 -2.53 -9.24
CA GLN A 68 5.58 -3.51 -10.13
C GLN A 68 4.73 -4.00 -11.30
N ASN A 69 3.40 -3.98 -11.21
CA ASN A 69 2.52 -4.54 -12.25
C ASN A 69 1.63 -3.47 -12.88
N ASP A 70 1.43 -3.56 -14.19
CA ASP A 70 0.43 -2.82 -14.96
C ASP A 70 -0.98 -3.01 -14.37
N TYR A 71 -1.35 -2.16 -13.42
CA TYR A 71 -2.70 -1.85 -12.90
C TYR A 71 -3.61 -3.02 -12.47
N CYS A 72 -3.14 -4.27 -12.50
CA CYS A 72 -3.96 -5.45 -12.29
C CYS A 72 -3.55 -6.16 -11.00
N PHE A 73 -4.32 -5.91 -9.94
CA PHE A 73 -4.13 -6.60 -8.67
C PHE A 73 -4.40 -8.11 -8.85
N PRO A 74 -3.48 -8.98 -8.38
CA PRO A 74 -3.71 -10.41 -8.40
C PRO A 74 -4.82 -10.79 -7.40
N GLY A 75 -5.62 -11.82 -7.69
CA GLY A 75 -6.68 -12.27 -6.78
C GLY A 75 -6.20 -12.58 -5.35
N GLN A 76 -7.14 -12.65 -4.41
CA GLN A 76 -6.85 -12.83 -2.97
C GLN A 76 -6.05 -14.12 -2.70
N GLU A 77 -6.19 -15.17 -3.51
CA GLU A 77 -5.39 -16.40 -3.37
C GLU A 77 -3.91 -16.16 -3.61
N ARG A 78 -3.57 -15.33 -4.60
CA ARG A 78 -2.16 -15.01 -4.89
C ARG A 78 -1.58 -14.08 -3.85
N LEU A 79 -2.36 -13.10 -3.38
CA LEU A 79 -1.94 -12.30 -2.23
C LEU A 79 -1.68 -13.18 -1.00
N ALA A 80 -2.55 -14.15 -0.72
CA ALA A 80 -2.37 -15.11 0.37
C ALA A 80 -1.08 -15.93 0.22
N LYS A 81 -0.80 -16.44 -0.98
CA LYS A 81 0.44 -17.15 -1.29
C LYS A 81 1.68 -16.28 -1.04
N ASP A 82 1.69 -15.07 -1.59
CA ASP A 82 2.86 -14.17 -1.51
C ASP A 82 3.06 -13.62 -0.08
N MET A 83 1.99 -13.49 0.71
CA MET A 83 2.05 -13.18 2.14
C MET A 83 2.39 -14.37 3.03
N GLY A 84 2.43 -15.60 2.51
CA GLY A 84 2.58 -16.82 3.32
C GLY A 84 1.45 -16.99 4.35
N SER A 85 0.24 -16.51 4.04
CA SER A 85 -0.90 -16.46 4.95
C SER A 85 -2.08 -17.28 4.41
N GLY A 86 -2.96 -17.76 5.28
CA GLY A 86 -4.20 -18.41 4.85
C GLY A 86 -5.16 -17.42 4.19
N LEU A 87 -5.90 -17.86 3.16
CA LEU A 87 -6.86 -17.04 2.42
C LEU A 87 -7.86 -16.31 3.33
N ARG A 88 -8.39 -17.01 4.35
CA ARG A 88 -9.31 -16.42 5.33
C ARG A 88 -8.71 -15.24 6.10
N SER A 89 -7.43 -15.34 6.47
CA SER A 89 -6.72 -14.24 7.13
C SER A 89 -6.55 -13.06 6.20
N VAL A 90 -6.18 -13.29 4.95
CA VAL A 90 -6.04 -12.23 3.95
C VAL A 90 -7.36 -11.52 3.67
N VAL A 91 -8.46 -12.25 3.52
CA VAL A 91 -9.80 -11.68 3.38
C VAL A 91 -10.11 -10.76 4.56
N ARG A 92 -9.86 -11.21 5.80
CA ARG A 92 -10.04 -10.40 7.01
C ARG A 92 -9.17 -9.15 6.99
N PHE A 93 -7.90 -9.27 6.63
CA PHE A 93 -6.97 -8.12 6.57
C PHE A 93 -7.42 -7.08 5.53
N ILE A 94 -7.92 -7.51 4.38
CA ILE A 94 -8.46 -6.63 3.35
C ILE A 94 -9.72 -5.91 3.87
N HIS A 95 -10.63 -6.63 4.52
CA HIS A 95 -11.82 -6.03 5.13
C HIS A 95 -11.45 -5.01 6.21
N GLU A 96 -10.50 -5.33 7.08
CA GLU A 96 -10.02 -4.42 8.12
C GLU A 96 -9.44 -3.13 7.52
N LEU A 97 -8.68 -3.23 6.43
CA LEU A 97 -8.17 -2.05 5.70
C LEU A 97 -9.30 -1.21 5.08
N GLU A 98 -10.35 -1.85 4.57
CA GLU A 98 -11.52 -1.17 4.01
C GLU A 98 -12.35 -0.46 5.09
N GLU A 99 -12.64 -1.15 6.19
CA GLU A 99 -13.37 -0.63 7.35
C GLU A 99 -12.67 0.59 7.98
N ASN A 100 -11.34 0.56 8.05
CA ASN A 100 -10.54 1.67 8.57
C ASN A 100 -10.14 2.70 7.50
N HIS A 101 -10.72 2.61 6.29
CA HIS A 101 -10.51 3.55 5.19
C HIS A 101 -9.06 3.70 4.72
N PHE A 102 -8.24 2.68 4.89
CA PHE A 102 -6.90 2.63 4.28
C PHE A 102 -6.99 2.19 2.82
N VAL A 103 -8.02 1.44 2.47
CA VAL A 103 -8.27 0.92 1.12
C VAL A 103 -9.73 1.13 0.75
N VAL A 104 -10.01 1.43 -0.52
CA VAL A 104 -11.36 1.37 -1.08
C VAL A 104 -11.40 0.30 -2.16
N ILE A 105 -12.40 -0.59 -2.12
CA ILE A 105 -12.53 -1.70 -3.06
C ILE A 105 -13.72 -1.46 -3.99
N LYS A 106 -13.46 -1.35 -5.28
CA LYS A 106 -14.50 -1.17 -6.31
C LYS A 106 -14.64 -2.44 -7.15
N ARG A 107 -15.81 -3.07 -7.10
CA ARG A 107 -16.16 -4.20 -7.98
C ARG A 107 -16.37 -3.70 -9.40
N ARG A 108 -15.76 -4.35 -10.39
CA ARG A 108 -15.76 -3.90 -11.80
C ARG A 108 -16.65 -4.74 -12.74
N GLY A 109 -17.48 -5.62 -12.20
CA GLY A 109 -18.34 -6.53 -12.96
C GLY A 109 -17.74 -7.94 -13.11
N GLN A 110 -18.48 -8.82 -13.79
CA GLN A 110 -18.11 -10.24 -13.92
C GLN A 110 -16.78 -10.40 -14.68
N GLY A 111 -15.92 -11.28 -14.17
CA GLY A 111 -14.62 -11.62 -14.79
C GLY A 111 -13.53 -10.55 -14.67
N ARG A 112 -13.81 -9.39 -14.05
CA ARG A 112 -12.80 -8.33 -13.83
C ARG A 112 -12.30 -8.35 -12.39
N PRO A 113 -10.97 -8.28 -12.17
CA PRO A 113 -10.41 -8.10 -10.82
C PRO A 113 -10.97 -6.83 -10.16
N ASN A 114 -11.08 -6.88 -8.84
CA ASN A 114 -11.43 -5.70 -8.03
C ASN A 114 -10.38 -4.60 -8.23
N LEU A 115 -10.84 -3.35 -8.24
CA LEU A 115 -9.95 -2.19 -8.17
C LEU A 115 -9.75 -1.80 -6.71
N TYR A 116 -8.49 -1.69 -6.31
CA TYR A 116 -8.07 -1.28 -4.97
C TYR A 116 -7.49 0.13 -5.05
N GLU A 117 -8.10 1.07 -4.35
CA GLU A 117 -7.59 2.43 -4.20
C GLU A 117 -6.93 2.56 -2.83
N LEU A 118 -5.62 2.83 -2.82
CA LEU A 118 -4.82 2.93 -1.60
C LEU A 118 -4.77 4.37 -1.12
N ASN A 119 -5.24 4.62 0.11
CA ASN A 119 -5.19 5.94 0.70
C ASN A 119 -3.80 6.18 1.28
N LEU A 120 -3.01 7.03 0.61
CA LEU A 120 -1.66 7.41 1.02
C LEU A 120 -1.63 8.59 2.00
N LYS A 121 -2.78 9.24 2.21
CA LYS A 121 -2.96 10.41 3.08
C LYS A 121 -4.11 10.16 4.03
N VAL A 122 -3.99 10.70 5.25
CA VAL A 122 -5.08 10.71 6.21
C VAL A 122 -6.23 11.55 5.63
N THR A 123 -7.33 10.91 5.27
CA THR A 123 -8.59 11.62 5.04
C THR A 123 -9.09 12.03 6.40
N ALA A 124 -8.92 13.31 6.77
CA ALA A 124 -9.44 13.82 8.04
C ALA A 124 -10.92 13.45 8.16
N LYS A 125 -11.33 12.85 9.28
CA LYS A 125 -12.74 12.64 9.60
C LYS A 125 -13.43 14.01 9.50
N LYS A 126 -14.34 14.18 8.54
CA LYS A 126 -15.37 15.22 8.68
C LYS A 126 -16.20 14.78 9.87
N HIS A 127 -16.02 15.43 11.02
CA HIS A 127 -17.00 15.38 12.09
C HIS A 127 -18.35 15.79 11.50
N ARG A 128 -19.24 14.83 11.26
CA ARG A 128 -20.65 15.10 11.03
C ARG A 128 -21.27 15.38 12.40
N GLY A 129 -21.40 16.67 12.70
CA GLY A 129 -22.44 17.25 13.56
C GLY A 129 -22.16 17.34 15.05
N GLN A 130 -22.24 18.57 15.57
CA GLN A 130 -23.12 18.88 16.70
C GLN A 130 -23.48 20.38 16.68
N SER A 131 -24.79 20.60 16.57
CA SER A 131 -25.62 21.82 16.77
C SER A 131 -25.38 23.07 15.92
#